data_AF-A0A4Q2UY44-F1
#
_entry.id   AF-A0A4Q2UY44-F1
#
_cell.length_a   1.000
_cell.length_b   1.000
_cell.length_c   1.000
_cell.angle_alpha   90.00
_cell.angle_beta   90.00
_cell.angle_gamma   90.00
#
_symmetry.space_group_name_H-M   'P 1'
#
loop_
_entity.id
_entity.type
_entity.pdbx_description
1 polymer ?
#
loop_
_entity_poly.entity_id
_entity_poly.type
_entity_poly.pdbx_seq_one_letter_code
_entity_poly.pdbx_strand_id
1 'polypeptide(L)'
;MSAKLAEDFAAFQIAEERRSARLQDLSSQLKDLIGKYNDAVRDLEGEKVARRFSQQDADESRSKYEELQQSMFKDEYYAAGDGGRKASLDLRDGVRSFLQANRPEHANYPILIKAYANELGLSQFLVASGMIKAPRDLVEFTKDFTQAFENTDFVLVGSGKDRADKKIQDGKSVQSRAGAERGTIATAIGIRFDSFDLGVYGRLKGGCKLSEI
;
A
#
# COMPACT_ATOMS: atom_id res chain seq x y z
N MET A 1 -91.56 -11.65 -23.05
CA MET A 1 -90.23 -11.80 -23.70
C MET A 1 -89.23 -10.70 -23.34
N SER A 2 -89.62 -9.49 -22.94
CA SER A 2 -88.66 -8.39 -22.69
C SER A 2 -87.83 -8.53 -21.40
N ALA A 3 -88.36 -9.14 -20.34
CA ALA A 3 -87.65 -9.27 -19.06
C ALA A 3 -86.38 -10.14 -19.15
N LYS A 4 -86.47 -11.27 -19.88
CA LYS A 4 -85.37 -12.23 -20.04
C LYS A 4 -84.20 -11.63 -20.83
N LEU A 5 -84.52 -10.84 -21.85
CA LEU A 5 -83.51 -10.15 -22.67
C LEU A 5 -82.75 -9.09 -21.87
N ALA A 6 -83.42 -8.39 -20.95
CA ALA A 6 -82.79 -7.40 -20.07
C ALA A 6 -81.85 -8.06 -19.05
N GLU A 7 -82.23 -9.24 -18.54
CA GLU A 7 -81.43 -10.03 -17.60
C GLU A 7 -80.16 -10.57 -18.27
N ASP A 8 -80.27 -11.10 -19.49
CA ASP A 8 -79.13 -11.57 -20.29
C ASP A 8 -78.15 -10.43 -20.64
N PHE A 9 -78.67 -9.24 -20.94
CA PHE A 9 -77.85 -8.06 -21.23
C PHE A 9 -77.10 -7.55 -19.99
N ALA A 10 -77.74 -7.57 -18.82
CA ALA A 10 -77.09 -7.23 -17.55
C ALA A 10 -75.99 -8.23 -17.19
N ALA A 11 -76.24 -9.53 -17.38
CA ALA A 11 -75.23 -10.57 -17.16
C ALA A 11 -74.03 -10.41 -18.10
N PHE A 12 -74.26 -10.02 -19.35
CA PHE A 12 -73.20 -9.74 -20.32
C PHE A 12 -72.34 -8.54 -19.93
N GLN A 13 -72.96 -7.43 -19.46
CA GLN A 13 -72.20 -6.27 -18.98
C GLN A 13 -71.30 -6.63 -17.80
N ILE A 14 -71.81 -7.37 -16.82
CA ILE A 14 -71.02 -7.82 -15.67
C ILE A 14 -69.85 -8.70 -16.12
N ALA A 15 -70.07 -9.59 -17.10
CA ALA A 15 -69.02 -10.45 -17.63
C ALA A 15 -67.92 -9.65 -18.36
N GLU A 16 -68.31 -8.63 -19.13
CA GLU A 16 -67.37 -7.78 -19.86
C GLU A 16 -66.60 -6.84 -18.92
N GLU A 17 -67.23 -6.30 -17.88
CA GLU A 17 -66.55 -5.55 -16.82
C GLU A 17 -65.52 -6.41 -16.09
N ARG A 18 -65.87 -7.67 -15.76
CA ARG A 18 -64.92 -8.63 -15.17
C ARG A 18 -63.79 -9.00 -16.12
N ARG A 19 -64.03 -9.01 -17.42
CA ARG A 19 -62.99 -9.25 -18.44
C ARG A 19 -62.04 -8.06 -18.52
N SER A 20 -62.59 -6.84 -18.58
CA SER A 20 -61.83 -5.59 -18.57
C SER A 20 -60.97 -5.45 -17.31
N ALA A 21 -61.53 -5.74 -16.13
CA ALA A 21 -60.80 -5.69 -14.87
C ALA A 21 -59.61 -6.67 -14.84
N ARG A 22 -59.77 -7.89 -15.35
CA ARG A 22 -58.67 -8.87 -15.45
C ARG A 22 -57.58 -8.43 -16.42
N LEU A 23 -57.94 -7.78 -17.52
CA LEU A 23 -56.97 -7.24 -18.47
C LEU A 23 -56.19 -6.06 -17.89
N GLN A 24 -56.86 -5.20 -17.11
CA GLN A 24 -56.18 -4.10 -16.39
C GLN A 24 -55.23 -4.64 -15.32
N ASP A 25 -55.65 -5.64 -14.55
CA ASP A 25 -54.80 -6.30 -13.55
C ASP A 25 -53.55 -6.91 -14.20
N LEU A 26 -53.71 -7.68 -15.28
CA LEU A 26 -52.59 -8.25 -16.03
C LEU A 26 -51.64 -7.17 -16.58
N SER A 27 -52.20 -6.07 -17.09
CA SER A 27 -51.42 -4.92 -17.58
C SER A 27 -50.61 -4.27 -16.46
N SER A 28 -51.19 -4.15 -15.27
CA SER A 28 -50.50 -3.65 -14.07
C SER A 28 -49.36 -4.58 -13.67
N GLN A 29 -49.62 -5.89 -13.62
CA GLN A 29 -48.61 -6.89 -13.27
C GLN A 29 -47.43 -6.90 -14.25
N LEU A 30 -47.70 -6.76 -15.55
CA LEU A 30 -46.65 -6.67 -16.56
C LEU A 30 -45.78 -5.42 -16.39
N LYS A 31 -46.40 -4.27 -16.09
CA LYS A 31 -45.66 -3.03 -15.82
C LYS A 31 -44.76 -3.17 -14.60
N ASP A 32 -45.29 -3.72 -13.51
CA ASP A 32 -44.52 -3.97 -12.29
C ASP A 32 -43.35 -4.93 -12.54
N LEU A 33 -43.58 -6.00 -13.31
CA LEU A 33 -42.54 -6.98 -13.62
C LEU A 33 -41.44 -6.37 -14.49
N ILE A 34 -41.80 -5.54 -15.47
CA ILE A 34 -40.83 -4.80 -16.29
C ILE A 34 -40.02 -3.83 -15.43
N GLY A 35 -40.67 -3.13 -14.48
CA GLY A 35 -39.98 -2.27 -13.52
C GLY A 35 -38.92 -3.03 -12.73
N LYS A 36 -39.34 -4.13 -12.08
CA LYS A 36 -38.45 -5.00 -11.30
C LYS A 36 -37.30 -5.57 -12.12
N TYR A 37 -37.57 -5.97 -13.37
CA TYR A 37 -36.53 -6.46 -14.27
C TYR A 37 -35.49 -5.39 -14.59
N ASN A 38 -35.93 -4.17 -14.91
CA ASN A 38 -35.02 -3.07 -15.23
C ASN A 38 -34.16 -2.66 -14.03
N ASP A 39 -34.75 -2.62 -12.84
CA ASP A 39 -34.02 -2.32 -11.61
C ASP A 39 -32.97 -3.41 -11.31
N ALA A 40 -33.33 -4.69 -11.43
CA ALA A 40 -32.40 -5.80 -11.25
C ALA A 40 -31.23 -5.78 -12.25
N VAL A 41 -31.48 -5.40 -13.50
CA VAL A 41 -30.41 -5.24 -14.51
C VAL A 41 -29.47 -4.10 -14.14
N ARG A 42 -29.99 -2.96 -13.69
CA ARG A 42 -29.19 -1.81 -13.25
C ARG A 42 -28.33 -2.15 -12.04
N ASP A 43 -28.89 -2.84 -11.06
CA ASP A 43 -28.17 -3.27 -9.86
C ASP A 43 -27.03 -4.24 -10.21
N LEU A 44 -27.29 -5.21 -11.09
CA LEU A 44 -26.29 -6.17 -11.56
C LEU A 44 -25.15 -5.49 -12.34
N GLU A 45 -25.47 -4.52 -13.19
CA GLU A 45 -24.45 -3.74 -13.90
C GLU A 45 -23.63 -2.88 -12.95
N GLY A 46 -24.27 -2.24 -11.97
CA GLY A 46 -23.60 -1.48 -10.91
C GLY A 46 -22.62 -2.35 -10.11
N GLU A 47 -23.05 -3.55 -9.70
CA GLU A 47 -22.21 -4.50 -8.97
C GLU A 47 -21.00 -4.96 -9.81
N LYS A 48 -21.20 -5.26 -11.10
CA LYS A 48 -20.12 -5.67 -12.01
C LYS A 48 -19.06 -4.59 -12.16
N VAL A 49 -19.44 -3.32 -12.25
CA VAL A 49 -18.49 -2.20 -12.33
C VAL A 49 -17.73 -2.05 -11.02
N ALA A 50 -18.43 -2.07 -9.87
CA ALA A 50 -17.80 -1.99 -8.56
C ALA A 50 -16.78 -3.13 -8.34
N ARG A 51 -17.13 -4.35 -8.77
CA ARG A 51 -16.23 -5.50 -8.69
C ARG A 51 -14.97 -5.31 -9.53
N ARG A 52 -15.08 -4.80 -10.76
CA ARG A 52 -13.90 -4.56 -11.61
C ARG A 52 -12.99 -3.51 -11.01
N PHE A 53 -13.55 -2.43 -10.49
CA PHE A 53 -12.79 -1.38 -9.84
C PHE A 53 -12.04 -1.92 -8.61
N SER A 54 -12.73 -2.65 -7.74
CA SER A 54 -12.11 -3.28 -6.57
C SER A 54 -11.05 -4.31 -6.94
N GLN A 55 -11.22 -5.05 -8.04
CA GLN A 55 -10.20 -5.98 -8.54
C GLN A 55 -8.98 -5.24 -9.08
N GLN A 56 -9.18 -4.18 -9.87
CA GLN A 56 -8.09 -3.36 -10.40
C GLN A 56 -7.28 -2.71 -9.27
N ASP A 57 -7.94 -2.14 -8.27
CA ASP A 57 -7.26 -1.54 -7.11
C ASP A 57 -6.47 -2.59 -6.31
N ALA A 58 -7.02 -3.80 -6.16
CA ALA A 58 -6.34 -4.90 -5.47
C ALA A 58 -5.13 -5.40 -6.26
N ASP A 59 -5.24 -5.54 -7.59
CA ASP A 59 -4.17 -5.96 -8.47
C ASP A 59 -3.06 -4.89 -8.57
N GLU A 60 -3.41 -3.61 -8.62
CA GLU A 60 -2.47 -2.49 -8.61
C GLU A 60 -1.72 -2.45 -7.27
N SER A 61 -2.46 -2.56 -6.16
CA SER A 61 -1.86 -2.62 -4.82
C SER A 61 -0.91 -3.82 -4.72
N ARG A 62 -1.34 -4.99 -5.18
CA ARG A 62 -0.51 -6.21 -5.19
C ARG A 62 0.76 -6.03 -6.01
N SER A 63 0.66 -5.44 -7.20
CA SER A 63 1.82 -5.17 -8.06
C SER A 63 2.82 -4.24 -7.37
N LYS A 64 2.34 -3.16 -6.73
CA LYS A 64 3.19 -2.27 -5.92
C LYS A 64 3.83 -3.00 -4.74
N TYR A 65 3.09 -3.88 -4.06
CA TYR A 65 3.64 -4.69 -2.97
C TYR A 65 4.74 -5.64 -3.46
N GLU A 66 4.55 -6.30 -4.61
CA GLU A 66 5.55 -7.21 -5.20
C GLU A 66 6.82 -6.46 -5.62
N GLU A 67 6.68 -5.28 -6.23
CA GLU A 67 7.80 -4.40 -6.58
C GLU A 67 8.56 -3.91 -5.35
N LEU A 68 7.83 -3.45 -4.31
CA LEU A 68 8.43 -3.03 -3.05
C LEU A 68 9.15 -4.19 -2.34
N GLN A 69 8.57 -5.39 -2.30
CA GLN A 69 9.20 -6.57 -1.72
C GLN A 69 10.54 -6.91 -2.39
N GLN A 70 10.59 -6.89 -3.73
CA GLN A 70 11.82 -7.15 -4.48
C GLN A 70 12.90 -6.09 -4.24
N SER A 71 12.52 -4.83 -3.98
CA SER A 71 13.46 -3.75 -3.71
C SER A 71 14.04 -3.76 -2.29
N MET A 72 13.30 -4.30 -1.31
CA MET A 72 13.65 -4.18 0.11
C MET A 72 14.59 -5.29 0.63
N PHE A 73 14.48 -6.51 0.10
CA PHE A 73 15.31 -7.63 0.53
C PHE A 73 15.81 -8.42 -0.67
N LYS A 74 16.93 -7.97 -1.25
CA LYS A 74 17.65 -8.80 -2.21
C LYS A 74 18.35 -9.91 -1.43
N ASP A 75 17.92 -11.15 -1.64
CA ASP A 75 18.56 -12.35 -1.07
C ASP A 75 20.07 -12.35 -1.32
N GLU A 76 20.51 -11.76 -2.42
CA GLU A 76 21.90 -11.55 -2.80
C GLU A 76 22.75 -10.83 -1.72
N TYR A 77 22.15 -9.94 -0.92
CA TYR A 77 22.83 -9.25 0.18
C TYR A 77 22.92 -10.07 1.46
N TYR A 78 22.17 -11.17 1.58
CA TYR A 78 22.21 -12.04 2.75
C TYR A 78 22.92 -13.37 2.44
N ALA A 79 23.03 -13.74 1.17
CA ALA A 79 23.73 -14.95 0.71
C ALA A 79 25.27 -14.79 0.64
N ALA A 80 25.79 -13.57 0.51
CA ALA A 80 27.21 -13.30 0.36
C ALA A 80 27.85 -12.81 1.68
N GLY A 81 29.08 -13.26 1.97
CA GLY A 81 29.81 -12.86 3.18
C GLY A 81 30.14 -11.35 3.28
N ASP A 82 30.03 -10.60 2.17
CA ASP A 82 30.21 -9.14 2.13
C ASP A 82 28.88 -8.39 1.86
N GLY A 83 27.75 -9.05 2.01
CA GLY A 83 26.47 -8.52 1.56
C GLY A 83 26.00 -7.26 2.29
N GLY A 84 26.38 -7.09 3.56
CA GLY A 84 26.17 -5.85 4.30
C GLY A 84 26.91 -4.66 3.69
N ARG A 85 28.17 -4.86 3.29
CA ARG A 85 28.97 -3.83 2.61
C ARG A 85 28.37 -3.49 1.26
N LYS A 86 27.98 -4.49 0.47
CA LYS A 86 27.35 -4.28 -0.85
C LYS A 86 26.04 -3.51 -0.73
N ALA A 87 25.18 -3.87 0.22
CA ALA A 87 23.92 -3.17 0.47
C ALA A 87 24.12 -1.69 0.82
N SER A 88 25.16 -1.37 1.62
CA SER A 88 25.50 0.03 1.96
C SER A 88 25.93 0.85 0.74
N LEU A 89 26.78 0.28 -0.12
CA LEU A 89 27.25 0.92 -1.34
C LEU A 89 26.12 1.15 -2.33
N ASP A 90 25.35 0.11 -2.61
CA ASP A 90 24.24 0.15 -3.57
C ASP A 90 23.17 1.17 -3.11
N LEU A 91 22.91 1.25 -1.80
CA LEU A 91 22.00 2.25 -1.25
C LEU A 91 22.52 3.69 -1.44
N ARG A 92 23.80 3.92 -1.13
CA ARG A 92 24.40 5.25 -1.28
C ARG A 92 24.42 5.68 -2.75
N ASP A 93 24.80 4.77 -3.63
CA ASP A 93 24.90 5.06 -5.06
C ASP A 93 23.51 5.28 -5.65
N GLY A 94 22.49 4.53 -5.20
CA GLY A 94 21.09 4.79 -5.53
C GLY A 94 20.61 6.18 -5.09
N VAL A 95 20.88 6.59 -3.85
CA VAL A 95 20.56 7.95 -3.35
C VAL A 95 21.29 9.01 -4.17
N ARG A 96 22.55 8.77 -4.53
CA ARG A 96 23.34 9.71 -5.34
C ARG A 96 22.78 9.85 -6.76
N SER A 97 22.44 8.74 -7.42
CA SER A 97 21.81 8.76 -8.74
C SER A 97 20.46 9.45 -8.71
N PHE A 98 19.66 9.24 -7.65
CA PHE A 98 18.39 9.94 -7.46
C PHE A 98 18.59 11.45 -7.31
N LEU A 99 19.57 11.89 -6.50
CA LEU A 99 19.90 13.30 -6.36
C LEU A 99 20.40 13.90 -7.67
N GLN A 100 21.25 13.20 -8.43
CA GLN A 100 21.72 13.66 -9.73
C GLN A 100 20.56 13.87 -10.74
N ALA A 101 19.59 12.96 -10.75
CA ALA A 101 18.46 13.02 -11.67
C ALA A 101 17.44 14.10 -11.29
N ASN A 102 17.18 14.31 -9.99
CA ASN A 102 16.09 15.16 -9.52
C ASN A 102 16.55 16.51 -8.96
N ARG A 103 17.77 16.59 -8.40
CA ARG A 103 18.34 17.77 -7.71
C ARG A 103 19.87 17.84 -7.86
N PRO A 104 20.39 18.11 -9.07
CA PRO A 104 21.82 18.09 -9.36
C PRO A 104 22.65 19.05 -8.51
N GLU A 105 22.06 20.15 -8.02
CA GLU A 105 22.67 21.10 -7.08
C GLU A 105 23.07 20.47 -5.73
N HIS A 106 22.50 19.31 -5.40
CA HIS A 106 22.71 18.57 -4.17
C HIS A 106 23.47 17.25 -4.37
N ALA A 107 23.81 16.91 -5.62
CA ALA A 107 24.44 15.63 -5.95
C ALA A 107 25.80 15.40 -5.26
N ASN A 108 26.51 16.48 -4.93
CA ASN A 108 27.84 16.43 -4.31
C ASN A 108 27.81 16.52 -2.77
N TYR A 109 26.62 16.61 -2.15
CA TYR A 109 26.55 16.69 -0.70
C TYR A 109 26.91 15.34 -0.06
N PRO A 110 27.55 15.36 1.13
CA PRO A 110 27.79 14.14 1.89
C PRO A 110 26.46 13.48 2.25
N ILE A 111 26.38 12.18 1.95
CA ILE A 111 25.21 11.34 2.21
C ILE A 111 25.46 10.59 3.52
N LEU A 112 24.61 10.82 4.50
CA LEU A 112 24.61 10.10 5.77
C LEU A 112 23.45 9.09 5.78
N ILE A 113 23.77 7.83 6.06
CA ILE A 113 22.81 6.72 6.08
C ILE A 113 22.70 6.20 7.50
N LYS A 114 21.50 6.26 8.07
CA LYS A 114 21.21 5.61 9.36
C LYS A 114 20.05 4.64 9.21
N ALA A 115 20.35 3.36 9.36
CA ALA A 115 19.38 2.27 9.37
C ALA A 115 19.07 1.84 10.79
N TYR A 116 17.80 1.61 11.11
CA TYR A 116 17.36 1.11 12.41
C TYR A 116 16.48 -0.11 12.23
N ALA A 117 16.75 -1.18 12.99
CA ALA A 117 15.92 -2.37 12.99
C ALA A 117 15.85 -3.04 14.38
N ASN A 118 14.72 -3.69 14.67
CA ASN A 118 14.59 -4.56 15.84
C ASN A 118 15.39 -5.84 15.62
N GLU A 119 16.43 -6.06 16.42
CA GLU A 119 17.34 -7.21 16.29
C GLU A 119 16.60 -8.55 16.36
N LEU A 120 15.77 -8.72 17.39
CA LEU A 120 15.10 -9.99 17.66
C LEU A 120 14.06 -10.29 16.58
N GLY A 121 13.24 -9.29 16.23
CA GLY A 121 12.20 -9.45 15.21
C GLY A 121 12.78 -9.70 13.82
N LEU A 122 13.78 -8.92 13.43
CA LEU A 122 14.40 -9.04 12.10
C LEU A 122 15.17 -10.36 11.97
N SER A 123 15.97 -10.74 12.97
CA SER A 123 16.74 -11.99 12.90
C SER A 123 15.84 -13.23 12.84
N GLN A 124 14.77 -13.27 13.63
CA GLN A 124 13.80 -14.37 13.59
C GLN A 124 13.10 -14.46 12.24
N PHE A 125 12.68 -13.32 11.68
CA PHE A 125 12.04 -13.28 10.37
C PHE A 125 12.97 -13.78 9.26
N LEU A 126 14.21 -13.28 9.20
CA LEU A 126 15.18 -13.65 8.17
C LEU A 126 15.58 -15.13 8.25
N VAL A 127 15.61 -15.72 9.46
CA VAL A 127 15.81 -17.16 9.64
C VAL A 127 14.59 -17.95 9.17
N ALA A 128 13.38 -17.51 9.54
CA ALA A 128 12.14 -18.17 9.16
C ALA A 128 11.90 -18.13 7.64
N SER A 129 12.33 -17.08 6.95
CA SER A 129 12.29 -16.95 5.50
C SER A 129 13.44 -17.68 4.78
N GLY A 130 14.41 -18.22 5.52
CA GLY A 130 15.58 -18.90 4.95
C GLY A 130 16.63 -17.96 4.31
N MET A 131 16.51 -16.64 4.50
CA MET A 131 17.45 -15.66 3.97
C MET A 131 18.79 -15.66 4.71
N ILE A 132 18.78 -15.96 6.01
CA ILE A 132 19.99 -16.16 6.83
C ILE A 132 19.92 -17.50 7.56
N LYS A 133 21.08 -18.07 7.90
CA LYS A 133 21.16 -19.40 8.54
C LYS A 133 20.99 -19.30 10.05
N ALA A 134 21.49 -18.20 10.63
CA ALA A 134 21.42 -17.96 12.06
C ALA A 134 21.23 -16.46 12.37
N PRO A 135 20.65 -16.11 13.53
CA PRO A 135 20.54 -14.71 13.96
C PRO A 135 21.88 -13.95 13.98
N ARG A 136 22.99 -14.67 14.19
CA ARG A 136 24.36 -14.11 14.16
C ARG A 136 24.72 -13.50 12.80
N ASP A 137 24.21 -14.07 11.71
CA ASP A 137 24.49 -13.60 10.35
C ASP A 137 23.96 -12.18 10.14
N LEU A 138 22.84 -11.82 10.81
CA LEU A 138 22.35 -10.45 10.81
C LEU A 138 23.33 -9.49 11.51
N VAL A 139 23.94 -9.91 12.61
CA VAL A 139 24.94 -9.10 13.32
C VAL A 139 26.17 -8.87 12.45
N GLU A 140 26.62 -9.90 11.73
CA GLU A 140 27.73 -9.78 10.77
C GLU A 140 27.36 -8.83 9.61
N PHE A 141 26.17 -8.98 9.04
CA PHE A 141 25.65 -8.07 8.03
C PHE A 141 25.65 -6.61 8.49
N THR A 142 25.10 -6.33 9.68
CA THR A 142 25.02 -4.96 10.20
C THR A 142 26.38 -4.35 10.50
N LYS A 143 27.34 -5.17 10.95
CA LYS A 143 28.74 -4.78 11.13
C LYS A 143 29.34 -4.38 9.78
N ASP A 144 29.21 -5.21 8.75
CA ASP A 144 29.80 -4.93 7.44
C ASP A 144 29.13 -3.74 6.74
N PHE A 145 27.83 -3.56 6.94
CA PHE A 145 27.07 -2.39 6.47
C PHE A 145 27.58 -1.09 7.10
N THR A 146 27.77 -1.10 8.42
CA THR A 146 28.26 0.07 9.19
C THR A 146 29.72 0.37 8.83
N GLN A 147 30.54 -0.65 8.63
CA GLN A 147 31.96 -0.50 8.30
C GLN A 147 32.21 -0.14 6.83
N ALA A 148 31.18 -0.20 5.97
CA ALA A 148 31.32 0.07 4.55
C ALA A 148 31.77 1.51 4.27
N PHE A 149 31.27 2.49 5.02
CA PHE A 149 31.56 3.91 4.84
C PHE A 149 31.45 4.69 6.15
N GLU A 150 32.26 5.74 6.30
CA GLU A 150 32.33 6.60 7.50
C GLU A 150 31.00 7.22 7.94
N ASN A 151 30.08 7.47 7.00
CA ASN A 151 28.79 8.13 7.25
C ASN A 151 27.61 7.15 7.24
N THR A 152 27.87 5.86 7.43
CA THR A 152 26.84 4.81 7.42
C THR A 152 26.78 4.10 8.75
N ASP A 153 25.60 4.06 9.38
CA ASP A 153 25.37 3.30 10.59
C ASP A 153 24.15 2.39 10.44
N PHE A 154 24.30 1.12 10.83
CA PHE A 154 23.19 0.22 11.07
C PHE A 154 23.03 -0.03 12.56
N VAL A 155 21.91 0.41 13.12
CA VAL A 155 21.63 0.35 14.55
C VAL A 155 20.55 -0.70 14.83
N LEU A 156 21.00 -1.83 15.38
CA LEU A 156 20.12 -2.84 15.95
C LEU A 156 19.61 -2.35 17.30
N VAL A 157 18.28 -2.35 17.47
CA VAL A 157 17.63 -2.03 18.73
C VAL A 157 17.00 -3.30 19.32
N GLY A 158 17.12 -3.48 20.63
CA GLY A 158 16.58 -4.65 21.33
C GLY A 158 15.05 -4.68 21.41
N SER A 159 14.50 -5.61 22.20
CA SER A 159 13.06 -5.83 22.38
C SER A 159 12.34 -4.59 22.94
N GLY A 160 11.81 -3.76 22.03
CA GLY A 160 11.06 -2.54 22.37
C GLY A 160 10.73 -1.77 21.11
N LYS A 161 9.56 -2.05 20.53
CA LYS A 161 8.97 -1.35 19.37
C LYS A 161 9.11 0.18 19.48
N ASP A 162 8.81 0.70 20.67
CA ASP A 162 8.88 2.13 21.00
C ASP A 162 10.29 2.73 20.86
N ARG A 163 11.36 1.95 21.00
CA ARG A 163 12.75 2.46 20.91
C ARG A 163 13.20 2.62 19.46
N ALA A 164 12.81 1.70 18.57
CA ALA A 164 13.05 1.86 17.13
C ALA A 164 12.30 3.09 16.62
N ASP A 165 11.02 3.17 16.93
CA ASP A 165 10.14 4.26 16.51
C ASP A 165 10.60 5.60 17.08
N LYS A 166 10.98 5.65 18.36
CA LYS A 166 11.53 6.86 18.97
C LYS A 166 12.86 7.27 18.36
N LYS A 167 13.77 6.36 17.99
CA LYS A 167 15.01 6.73 17.28
C LYS A 167 14.78 7.21 15.86
N ILE A 168 13.79 6.65 15.17
CA ILE A 168 13.36 7.13 13.85
C ILE A 168 12.75 8.54 14.01
N GLN A 169 11.90 8.75 15.02
CA GLN A 169 11.29 10.05 15.31
C GLN A 169 12.30 11.10 15.81
N ASP A 170 13.26 10.70 16.63
CA ASP A 170 14.34 11.56 17.14
C ASP A 170 15.35 11.85 16.01
N GLY A 171 15.60 10.90 15.11
CA GLY A 171 16.34 11.15 13.86
C GLY A 171 15.71 12.26 13.01
N LYS A 172 14.36 12.35 13.01
CA LYS A 172 13.63 13.46 12.36
C LYS A 172 13.80 14.81 13.08
N SER A 173 14.12 14.82 14.38
CA SER A 173 14.16 16.03 15.22
C SER A 173 15.59 16.55 15.52
N VAL A 174 16.58 15.66 15.67
CA VAL A 174 17.99 15.98 16.02
C VAL A 174 18.72 16.72 14.89
N GLN A 175 18.32 16.52 13.63
CA GLN A 175 18.87 17.27 12.48
C GLN A 175 18.58 18.79 12.54
N SER A 176 17.71 19.26 13.44
CA SER A 176 17.46 20.68 13.67
C SER A 176 18.54 21.39 14.49
N ARG A 177 19.38 20.67 15.25
CA ARG A 177 20.20 21.30 16.30
C ARG A 177 21.72 21.13 16.18
N ALA A 178 22.23 20.15 15.42
CA ALA A 178 23.66 19.83 15.42
C ALA A 178 24.40 20.00 14.07
N GLY A 179 23.79 20.58 13.03
CA GLY A 179 24.38 20.63 11.68
C GLY A 179 24.19 21.95 10.94
N ALA A 180 24.20 23.08 11.65
CA ALA A 180 23.91 24.39 11.04
C ALA A 180 24.94 24.84 9.98
N GLU A 181 26.14 24.27 9.93
CA GLU A 181 27.28 24.85 9.21
C GLU A 181 27.78 24.10 7.95
N ARG A 182 27.34 22.87 7.66
CA ARG A 182 27.84 22.09 6.51
C ARG A 182 26.69 21.38 5.80
N GLY A 183 26.36 21.78 4.58
CA GLY A 183 25.25 21.24 3.78
C GLY A 183 25.31 19.72 3.59
N THR A 184 24.75 18.97 4.55
CA THR A 184 24.78 17.50 4.63
C THR A 184 23.38 16.96 4.41
N ILE A 185 23.23 15.93 3.58
CA ILE A 185 21.97 15.23 3.36
C ILE A 185 21.97 13.99 4.22
N ALA A 186 21.10 13.97 5.22
CA ALA A 186 20.92 12.81 6.08
C ALA A 186 19.67 12.05 5.62
N THR A 187 19.87 10.80 5.22
CA THR A 187 18.82 9.84 4.87
C THR A 187 18.68 8.85 6.02
N ALA A 188 17.53 8.91 6.70
CA ALA A 188 17.16 7.91 7.70
C ALA A 188 16.26 6.86 7.04
N ILE A 189 16.62 5.58 7.17
CA ILE A 189 15.80 4.45 6.72
C ILE A 189 15.36 3.70 7.96
N GLY A 190 14.07 3.77 8.28
CA GLY A 190 13.46 2.98 9.34
C GLY A 190 12.83 1.73 8.73
N ILE A 191 13.26 0.54 9.14
CA ILE A 191 12.64 -0.72 8.71
C ILE A 191 11.70 -1.19 9.83
N ARG A 192 10.38 -1.09 9.59
CA ARG A 192 9.32 -1.47 10.54
C ARG A 192 8.68 -2.80 10.09
N PHE A 193 8.58 -3.77 10.99
CA PHE A 193 8.10 -5.13 10.67
C PHE A 193 6.66 -5.47 11.08
N ASP A 194 5.94 -4.56 11.76
CA ASP A 194 4.57 -4.84 12.22
C ASP A 194 3.46 -4.11 11.43
N SER A 195 3.82 -3.20 10.54
CA SER A 195 2.94 -2.48 9.59
C SER A 195 3.86 -1.62 8.73
N PHE A 196 3.90 -1.90 7.43
CA PHE A 196 4.84 -1.29 6.50
C PHE A 196 4.63 0.23 6.42
N ASP A 197 5.65 0.97 6.86
CA ASP A 197 5.76 2.41 6.66
C ASP A 197 7.26 2.74 6.57
N LEU A 198 7.81 2.61 5.36
CA LEU A 198 9.24 2.80 5.08
C LEU A 198 9.47 4.25 4.65
N GLY A 199 9.44 5.18 5.59
CA GLY A 199 9.71 6.57 5.27
C GLY A 199 11.19 6.83 5.04
N VAL A 200 11.60 7.05 3.78
CA VAL A 200 12.89 7.66 3.43
C VAL A 200 12.79 9.16 3.73
N TYR A 201 13.30 9.60 4.88
CA TYR A 201 13.26 11.01 5.25
C TYR A 201 14.60 11.67 4.95
N GLY A 202 14.64 12.50 3.91
CA GLY A 202 15.70 13.47 3.65
C GLY A 202 15.18 14.90 3.84
N ARG A 203 15.88 15.73 4.63
CA ARG A 203 15.60 17.17 4.74
C ARG A 203 16.76 17.97 4.15
N LEU A 204 16.49 18.70 3.08
CA LEU A 204 17.40 19.67 2.48
C LEU A 204 17.14 21.07 3.09
N LYS A 205 18.21 21.84 3.36
CA LYS A 205 18.06 23.24 3.82
C LYS A 205 17.42 24.06 2.69
N GLY A 206 16.16 24.47 2.89
CA GLY A 206 15.34 25.12 1.87
C GLY A 206 13.83 24.88 1.97
N GLY A 207 13.34 24.13 2.97
CA GLY A 207 11.91 24.04 3.26
C GLY A 207 11.15 22.91 2.54
N CYS A 208 11.83 21.96 1.89
CA CYS A 208 11.18 20.79 1.31
C CYS A 208 11.48 19.54 2.14
N LYS A 209 10.43 18.97 2.74
CA LYS A 209 10.43 17.59 3.25
C LYS A 209 10.47 16.66 2.03
N LEU A 210 11.38 15.68 1.97
CA LEU A 210 11.06 14.44 1.27
C LEU A 210 10.08 13.70 2.19
N SER A 211 8.80 13.95 1.99
CA SER A 211 7.71 13.08 2.41
C SER A 211 7.12 12.53 1.13
N GLU A 212 6.93 11.21 1.09
CA GLU A 212 6.40 10.41 -0.02
C GLU A 212 7.45 9.91 -1.02
N ILE A 213 7.91 8.68 -0.75
CA ILE A 213 7.81 7.59 -1.72
C ILE A 213 6.80 6.62 -1.11
#